data_AF-A0A3S0DSN0-F1
#
_entry.id   AF-A0A3S0DSN0-F1
#
_cell.length_a   1.000
_cell.length_b   1.000
_cell.length_c   1.000
_cell.angle_alpha   90.00
_cell.angle_beta   90.00
_cell.angle_gamma   90.00
#
_symmetry.space_group_name_H-M   'P 1'
#
loop_
_entity.id
_entity.type
_entity.pdbx_description
1 polymer ?
#
loop_
_entity_poly.entity_id
_entity_poly.type
_entity_poly.pdbx_seq_one_letter_code
_entity_poly.pdbx_strand_id
1 'polypeptide(L)'
;MVYYMKANIISLEKSYFSPCVDLNEINLTIDKLINNEFDIYHNCATGGRIDLPSIITKTLIGSKKIRFGNYPSDSNINFIKDLISKQIAKNEPIALVVPMGPHKTILNENVDLAEVYALKTLSALNERVKQFYPQGLHIYLREEDITGWFLTGTTREVQQNIESYLLAFEKLIRVLKYDNFISTFRESHLVNYVDILALIKVYREPMRNYINDS
;
A
#
# COMPACT_ATOMS: atom_id res chain seq x y z
N MET A 1 18.05 4.84 42.96
CA MET A 1 18.13 6.26 42.53
C MET A 1 18.03 6.26 41.02
N VAL A 2 16.84 6.57 40.47
CA VAL A 2 16.54 6.44 39.03
C VAL A 2 16.46 7.84 38.44
N TYR A 3 17.32 8.14 37.46
CA TYR A 3 17.33 9.40 36.74
C TYR A 3 16.18 9.42 35.72
N TYR A 4 15.18 10.28 35.94
CA TYR A 4 14.21 10.65 34.92
C TYR A 4 14.80 11.74 34.03
N MET A 5 15.11 11.40 32.78
CA MET A 5 15.41 12.39 31.74
C MET A 5 14.07 12.88 31.17
N LYS A 6 13.57 14.02 31.67
CA LYS A 6 12.46 14.74 31.03
C LYS A 6 12.98 15.34 29.73
N ALA A 7 12.62 14.74 28.59
CA ALA A 7 12.75 15.41 27.30
C ALA A 7 11.76 16.59 27.29
N ASN A 8 12.29 17.81 27.25
CA ASN A 8 11.49 19.01 27.01
C ASN A 8 10.98 18.95 25.56
N ILE A 9 9.72 18.56 25.39
CA ILE A 9 9.00 18.78 24.14
C ILE A 9 8.76 20.29 24.08
N ILE A 10 9.63 20.98 23.36
CA ILE A 10 9.40 22.38 22.98
C ILE A 10 8.16 22.37 22.09
N SER A 11 7.11 23.08 22.51
CA SER A 11 5.92 23.27 21.70
C SER A 11 6.31 23.89 20.36
N LEU A 12 6.11 23.15 19.27
CA LEU A 12 6.26 23.62 17.89
C LEU A 12 5.11 24.56 17.50
N GLU A 13 4.76 25.50 18.37
CA GLU A 13 3.88 26.59 18.01
C GLU A 13 4.71 27.71 17.37
N LYS A 14 4.59 27.79 16.05
CA LYS A 14 4.93 28.97 15.22
C LYS A 14 6.40 29.38 15.20
N SER A 15 7.24 28.62 14.52
CA SER A 15 8.36 29.19 13.74
C SER A 15 8.91 28.15 12.76
N TYR A 16 9.27 28.59 11.56
CA TYR A 16 9.85 27.81 10.45
C TYR A 16 8.90 27.04 9.52
N PHE A 17 7.92 27.72 8.93
CA PHE A 17 7.63 27.46 7.51
C PHE A 17 8.39 28.49 6.69
N SER A 18 9.57 28.11 6.19
CA SER A 18 10.28 28.89 5.20
C SER A 18 9.47 28.86 3.89
N PRO A 19 9.09 30.00 3.29
CA PRO A 19 8.16 30.05 2.16
C PRO A 19 8.78 29.61 0.81
N CYS A 20 9.91 28.90 0.81
CA CYS A 20 10.66 28.59 -0.41
C CYS A 20 11.12 27.14 -0.52
N VAL A 21 10.39 26.18 0.04
CA VAL A 21 10.72 24.78 -0.28
C VAL A 21 10.20 24.48 -1.68
N ASP A 22 11.11 24.42 -2.65
CA ASP A 22 10.78 24.06 -4.02
C ASP A 22 10.24 22.63 -4.03
N LEU A 23 8.97 22.49 -4.40
CA LEU A 23 8.32 21.18 -4.54
C LEU A 23 9.08 20.29 -5.53
N ASN A 24 9.77 20.86 -6.51
CA ASN A 24 10.62 20.11 -7.43
C ASN A 24 11.84 19.52 -6.71
N GLU A 25 12.45 20.25 -5.77
CA GLU A 25 13.60 19.78 -5.00
C GLU A 25 13.21 18.67 -4.01
N ILE A 26 12.05 18.79 -3.35
CA ILE A 26 11.48 17.71 -2.53
C ILE A 26 11.23 16.47 -3.41
N ASN A 27 10.54 16.65 -4.54
CA ASN A 27 10.22 15.54 -5.44
C ASN A 27 11.48 14.85 -5.95
N LEU A 28 12.51 15.62 -6.35
CA LEU A 28 13.81 15.09 -6.78
C LEU A 28 14.52 14.33 -5.65
N THR A 29 14.42 14.80 -4.41
CA THR A 29 15.05 14.14 -3.25
C THR A 29 14.34 12.85 -2.88
N ILE A 30 13.01 12.86 -2.85
CA ILE A 30 12.20 11.65 -2.64
C ILE A 30 12.42 10.66 -3.78
N ASP A 31 12.45 11.12 -5.03
CA ASP A 31 12.72 10.27 -6.19
C ASP A 31 14.14 9.67 -6.13
N LYS A 32 15.14 10.42 -5.69
CA LYS A 32 16.48 9.87 -5.46
C LYS A 32 16.50 8.83 -4.35
N LEU A 33 15.85 9.09 -3.22
CA LEU A 33 15.78 8.13 -2.11
C LEU A 33 15.11 6.84 -2.56
N ILE A 34 13.94 6.94 -3.20
CA ILE A 34 13.19 5.78 -3.66
C ILE A 34 13.93 5.07 -4.79
N ASN A 35 14.41 5.77 -5.80
CA ASN A 35 15.04 5.10 -6.93
C ASN A 35 16.45 4.57 -6.61
N ASN A 36 17.20 5.18 -5.67
CA ASN A 36 18.52 4.66 -5.26
C ASN A 36 18.41 3.56 -4.20
N GLU A 37 17.48 3.64 -3.23
CA GLU A 37 17.29 2.56 -2.24
C GLU A 37 16.57 1.35 -2.84
N PHE A 38 15.65 1.60 -3.78
CA PHE A 38 14.99 0.56 -4.57
C PHE A 38 15.62 0.39 -5.95
N ASP A 39 16.92 0.67 -6.11
CA ASP A 39 17.71 0.30 -7.30
C ASP A 39 17.88 -1.23 -7.30
N ILE A 40 16.76 -1.90 -7.54
CA ILE A 40 16.64 -3.35 -7.59
C ILE A 40 17.20 -3.73 -8.94
N TYR A 41 18.53 -3.85 -9.00
CA TYR A 41 19.21 -4.45 -10.13
C TYR A 41 18.48 -5.73 -10.51
N HIS A 42 17.99 -5.74 -11.74
CA HIS A 42 17.37 -6.91 -12.32
C HIS A 42 18.36 -8.07 -12.20
N ASN A 43 18.07 -9.05 -11.35
CA ASN A 43 18.53 -10.41 -11.59
C ASN A 43 17.72 -10.94 -12.80
N CYS A 44 17.95 -10.33 -13.96
CA CYS A 44 17.65 -10.94 -15.24
C CYS A 44 18.59 -12.13 -15.33
N ALA A 45 18.12 -13.28 -14.85
CA ALA A 45 18.78 -14.55 -15.12
C ALA A 45 19.02 -14.64 -16.63
N THR A 46 20.28 -14.56 -17.01
CA THR A 46 20.80 -14.75 -18.35
C THR A 46 20.56 -16.22 -18.74
N GLY A 47 19.86 -16.46 -19.86
CA GLY A 47 19.91 -17.78 -20.51
C GLY A 47 18.62 -18.40 -21.04
N GLY A 48 17.47 -17.71 -21.06
CA GLY A 48 16.25 -18.23 -21.69
C GLY A 48 15.37 -17.14 -22.29
N ARG A 49 14.51 -17.48 -23.26
CA ARG A 49 13.43 -16.60 -23.75
C ARG A 49 12.46 -16.39 -22.58
N ILE A 50 12.64 -15.32 -21.81
CA ILE A 50 11.70 -14.97 -20.74
C ILE A 50 10.49 -14.33 -21.41
N ASP A 51 9.33 -14.96 -21.28
CA ASP A 51 8.06 -14.44 -21.77
C ASP A 51 7.58 -13.26 -20.90
N LEU A 52 6.87 -12.30 -21.52
CA LEU A 52 6.40 -11.08 -20.87
C LEU A 52 5.66 -11.34 -19.54
N PRO A 53 4.75 -12.34 -19.43
CA PRO A 53 4.11 -12.65 -18.15
C PRO A 53 5.11 -13.02 -17.05
N SER A 54 6.19 -13.75 -17.36
CA SER A 54 7.20 -14.09 -16.34
C SER A 54 8.02 -12.88 -15.92
N ILE A 55 8.32 -11.95 -16.83
CA ILE A 55 9.02 -10.69 -16.49
C ILE A 55 8.18 -9.93 -15.47
N ILE A 56 6.90 -9.69 -15.78
CA ILE A 56 6.03 -8.90 -14.91
C ILE A 56 5.79 -9.63 -13.58
N THR A 57 5.57 -10.94 -13.60
CA THR A 57 5.41 -11.75 -12.37
C THR A 57 6.61 -11.59 -11.44
N LYS A 58 7.84 -11.68 -11.97
CA LYS A 58 9.06 -11.48 -11.19
C LYS A 58 9.17 -10.06 -10.64
N THR A 59 8.79 -9.06 -11.44
CA THR A 59 8.77 -7.66 -11.01
C THR A 59 7.81 -7.44 -9.84
N LEU A 60 6.62 -8.06 -9.86
CA LEU A 60 5.63 -7.95 -8.77
C LEU A 60 6.05 -8.70 -7.50
N ILE A 61 6.63 -9.90 -7.62
CA ILE A 61 7.08 -10.68 -6.44
C ILE A 61 8.30 -10.03 -5.77
N GLY A 62 9.13 -9.35 -6.57
CA GLY A 62 10.34 -8.71 -6.09
C GLY A 62 11.42 -9.71 -5.66
N SER A 63 12.44 -9.19 -4.97
CA SER A 63 13.57 -9.98 -4.45
C SER A 63 13.49 -10.17 -2.93
N LYS A 64 14.26 -11.12 -2.38
CA LYS A 64 14.36 -11.32 -0.92
C LYS A 64 14.87 -10.08 -0.17
N LYS A 65 15.58 -9.16 -0.84
CA LYS A 65 16.06 -7.91 -0.24
C LYS A 65 14.93 -6.92 0.08
N ILE A 66 13.83 -6.99 -0.66
CA ILE A 66 12.73 -6.02 -0.61
C ILE A 66 11.39 -6.63 -0.18
N ARG A 67 11.27 -7.96 -0.20
CA ARG A 67 10.06 -8.66 0.22
C ARG A 67 10.12 -8.95 1.72
N PHE A 68 9.10 -8.49 2.44
CA PHE A 68 8.77 -9.00 3.76
C PHE A 68 7.98 -10.31 3.61
N GLY A 69 8.53 -11.42 4.12
CA GLY A 69 7.88 -12.73 4.08
C GLY A 69 8.47 -13.75 3.08
N ASN A 70 7.85 -14.93 3.05
CA ASN A 70 8.34 -16.08 2.29
C ASN A 70 8.24 -15.89 0.77
N TYR A 71 9.12 -16.56 0.04
CA TYR A 71 9.00 -16.64 -1.42
C TYR A 71 7.73 -17.44 -1.76
N PRO A 72 6.87 -16.97 -2.69
CA PRO A 72 5.69 -17.73 -3.10
C PRO A 72 6.09 -19.10 -3.65
N SER A 73 5.26 -20.13 -3.45
CA SER A 73 5.47 -21.43 -4.07
C SER A 73 5.32 -21.36 -5.60
N ASP A 74 5.90 -22.31 -6.33
CA ASP A 74 5.77 -22.35 -7.79
C ASP A 74 4.31 -22.38 -8.26
N SER A 75 3.43 -23.04 -7.51
CA SER A 75 1.98 -23.03 -7.77
C SER A 75 1.40 -21.62 -7.71
N ASN A 76 1.77 -20.82 -6.71
CA ASN A 76 1.31 -19.43 -6.59
C ASN A 76 1.89 -18.56 -7.70
N ILE A 77 3.16 -18.78 -8.07
CA ILE A 77 3.82 -18.05 -9.16
C ILE A 77 3.12 -18.31 -10.48
N ASN A 78 2.83 -19.57 -10.80
CA ASN A 78 2.12 -19.95 -12.02
C ASN A 78 0.71 -19.37 -12.03
N PHE A 79 0.00 -19.40 -10.90
CA PHE A 79 -1.32 -18.77 -10.78
C PHE A 79 -1.28 -17.25 -11.07
N ILE A 80 -0.31 -16.53 -10.48
CA ILE A 80 -0.12 -15.09 -10.73
C ILE A 80 0.19 -14.85 -12.21
N LYS A 81 1.08 -15.66 -12.79
CA LYS A 81 1.48 -15.58 -14.20
C LYS A 81 0.27 -15.77 -15.14
N ASP A 82 -0.62 -16.71 -14.83
CA ASP A 82 -1.84 -16.96 -15.60
C ASP A 82 -2.80 -15.77 -15.55
N LEU A 83 -2.97 -15.15 -14.38
CA LEU A 83 -3.79 -13.93 -14.24
C LEU A 83 -3.23 -12.78 -15.07
N ILE A 84 -1.91 -12.55 -15.01
CA ILE A 84 -1.22 -11.55 -15.82
C ILE A 84 -1.40 -11.83 -17.31
N SER A 85 -1.23 -13.09 -17.73
CA SER A 85 -1.36 -13.51 -19.12
C SER A 85 -2.76 -13.20 -19.68
N LYS A 86 -3.81 -13.35 -18.86
CA LYS A 86 -5.19 -13.00 -19.26
C LYS A 86 -5.36 -11.50 -19.51
N GLN A 87 -4.79 -10.64 -18.67
CA GLN A 87 -4.87 -9.18 -18.87
C GLN A 87 -4.05 -8.74 -20.08
N ILE A 88 -2.85 -9.30 -20.28
CA ILE A 88 -2.03 -9.04 -21.46
C ILE A 88 -2.78 -9.42 -22.74
N ALA A 89 -3.42 -10.60 -22.77
CA ALA A 89 -4.17 -11.06 -23.94
C ALA A 89 -5.33 -10.13 -24.32
N LYS A 90 -5.91 -9.42 -23.35
CA LYS A 90 -6.96 -8.41 -23.57
C LYS A 90 -6.42 -7.01 -23.85
N ASN A 91 -5.10 -6.80 -23.79
CA ASN A 91 -4.46 -5.49 -23.83
C ASN A 91 -5.04 -4.54 -22.76
N GLU A 92 -5.28 -5.06 -21.56
CA GLU A 92 -5.77 -4.31 -20.40
C GLU A 92 -4.66 -4.13 -19.34
N PRO A 93 -4.64 -3.04 -18.57
CA PRO A 93 -3.77 -2.91 -17.42
C PRO A 93 -3.89 -4.12 -16.47
N ILE A 94 -2.76 -4.50 -15.87
CA ILE A 94 -2.76 -5.60 -14.90
C ILE A 94 -3.34 -5.07 -13.60
N ALA A 95 -4.48 -5.61 -13.20
CA ALA A 95 -5.18 -5.22 -11.99
C ALA A 95 -4.48 -5.78 -10.74
N LEU A 96 -4.20 -4.91 -9.77
CA LEU A 96 -3.71 -5.27 -8.45
C LEU A 96 -4.66 -4.71 -7.39
N VAL A 97 -5.02 -5.53 -6.40
CA VAL A 97 -5.77 -5.06 -5.22
C VAL A 97 -4.80 -5.02 -4.05
N VAL A 98 -4.68 -3.85 -3.42
CA VAL A 98 -3.80 -3.65 -2.27
C VAL A 98 -4.66 -3.18 -1.09
N PRO A 99 -4.73 -3.95 0.00
CA PRO A 99 -5.39 -3.49 1.21
C PRO A 99 -4.63 -2.31 1.81
N MET A 100 -5.37 -1.28 2.22
CA MET A 100 -4.84 -0.08 2.83
C MET A 100 -5.44 0.08 4.23
N GLY A 101 -4.55 0.31 5.20
CA GLY A 101 -4.95 0.53 6.57
C GLY A 101 -5.94 1.70 6.72
N PRO A 102 -6.86 1.62 7.69
CA PRO A 102 -7.98 2.55 7.84
C PRO A 102 -7.56 3.92 8.40
N HIS A 103 -6.47 3.96 9.16
CA HIS A 103 -5.87 5.16 9.76
C HIS A 103 -4.47 4.83 10.29
N LYS A 104 -3.72 5.85 10.72
CA LYS A 104 -2.46 5.73 11.45
C LYS A 104 -2.67 5.12 12.83
N THR A 105 -1.64 4.51 13.42
CA THR A 105 -1.72 3.89 14.75
C THR A 105 -2.21 4.86 15.84
N ILE A 106 -1.86 6.15 15.74
CA ILE A 106 -2.32 7.20 16.65
C ILE A 106 -3.53 7.92 16.05
N LEU A 107 -4.59 8.07 16.84
CA LEU A 107 -5.79 8.81 16.42
C LEU A 107 -5.46 10.28 16.13
N ASN A 108 -6.09 10.84 15.10
CA ASN A 108 -5.92 12.19 14.59
C ASN A 108 -4.56 12.49 13.93
N GLU A 109 -3.71 11.48 13.70
CA GLU A 109 -2.58 11.65 12.79
C GLU A 109 -3.06 11.70 11.34
N ASN A 110 -2.52 12.68 10.61
CA ASN A 110 -2.83 12.88 9.19
C ASN A 110 -1.86 12.10 8.30
N VAL A 111 -2.17 12.09 6.99
CA VAL A 111 -1.21 11.64 5.98
C VAL A 111 0.11 12.39 6.11
N ASP A 112 1.21 11.66 6.05
CA ASP A 112 2.56 12.18 6.18
C ASP A 112 3.47 11.62 5.07
N LEU A 113 4.78 11.73 5.26
CA LEU A 113 5.75 11.25 4.28
C LEU A 113 5.62 9.74 4.01
N ALA A 114 5.18 8.93 4.98
CA ALA A 114 5.03 7.49 4.77
C ALA A 114 4.02 7.17 3.66
N GLU A 115 2.88 7.88 3.62
CA GLU A 115 1.90 7.71 2.55
C GLU A 115 2.44 8.17 1.20
N VAL A 116 3.25 9.24 1.18
CA VAL A 116 3.94 9.71 -0.02
C VAL A 116 4.91 8.63 -0.53
N TYR A 117 5.72 8.03 0.35
CA TYR A 117 6.65 6.95 0.02
C TYR A 117 5.91 5.71 -0.51
N ALA A 118 4.79 5.35 0.10
CA ALA A 118 3.97 4.23 -0.35
C ALA A 118 3.43 4.47 -1.78
N LEU A 119 2.82 5.62 -2.04
CA LEU A 119 2.28 5.97 -3.36
C LEU A 119 3.36 6.07 -4.43
N LYS A 120 4.52 6.66 -4.11
CA LYS A 120 5.67 6.71 -5.01
C LYS A 120 6.23 5.32 -5.32
N THR A 121 6.25 4.41 -4.34
CA THR A 121 6.66 3.01 -4.56
C THR A 121 5.74 2.31 -5.56
N LEU A 122 4.43 2.51 -5.45
CA LEU A 122 3.44 1.97 -6.39
C LEU A 122 3.60 2.59 -7.79
N SER A 123 3.88 3.89 -7.86
CA SER A 123 4.19 4.59 -9.11
C SER A 123 5.44 4.04 -9.79
N ALA A 124 6.53 3.89 -9.05
CA ALA A 124 7.77 3.30 -9.56
C ALA A 124 7.57 1.86 -10.06
N LEU A 125 6.74 1.07 -9.37
CA LEU A 125 6.38 -0.27 -9.81
C LEU A 125 5.62 -0.23 -11.16
N ASN A 126 4.63 0.65 -11.30
CA ASN A 126 3.89 0.83 -12.54
C ASN A 126 4.81 1.21 -13.70
N GLU A 127 5.71 2.17 -13.50
CA GLU A 127 6.66 2.59 -14.53
C GLU A 127 7.62 1.47 -14.94
N ARG A 128 8.10 0.65 -14.00
CA ARG A 128 8.89 -0.55 -14.32
C ARG A 128 8.12 -1.57 -15.15
N VAL A 129 6.83 -1.76 -14.89
CA VAL A 129 6.00 -2.64 -15.72
C VAL A 129 5.79 -2.05 -17.11
N LYS A 130 5.56 -0.73 -17.22
CA LYS A 130 5.38 -0.03 -18.51
C LYS A 130 6.57 -0.13 -19.46
N GLN A 131 7.78 -0.33 -18.93
CA GLN A 131 8.96 -0.60 -19.75
C GLN A 131 8.82 -1.86 -20.63
N PHE A 132 8.02 -2.83 -20.18
CA PHE A 132 7.79 -4.09 -20.90
C PHE A 132 6.36 -4.21 -21.44
N TYR A 133 5.39 -3.55 -20.79
CA TYR A 133 3.98 -3.64 -21.11
C TYR A 133 3.30 -2.26 -21.00
N PRO A 134 3.05 -1.55 -22.11
CA PRO A 134 2.62 -0.15 -22.10
C PRO A 134 1.34 0.16 -21.33
N GLN A 135 0.41 -0.81 -21.19
CA GLN A 135 -0.80 -0.63 -20.38
C GLN A 135 -0.50 -0.53 -18.88
N GLY A 136 0.67 -1.03 -18.44
CA GLY A 136 1.13 -0.93 -17.07
C GLY A 136 0.24 -1.69 -16.08
N LEU A 137 0.08 -1.08 -14.90
CA LEU A 137 -0.73 -1.56 -13.80
C LEU A 137 -1.95 -0.67 -13.62
N HIS A 138 -3.03 -1.25 -13.11
CA HIS A 138 -4.09 -0.51 -12.43
C HIS A 138 -4.21 -1.02 -11.00
N ILE A 139 -4.02 -0.12 -10.04
CA ILE A 139 -3.90 -0.46 -8.62
C ILE A 139 -5.17 0.02 -7.92
N TYR A 140 -5.92 -0.94 -7.40
CA TYR A 140 -7.10 -0.70 -6.58
C TYR A 140 -6.69 -0.74 -5.11
N LEU A 141 -6.68 0.41 -4.46
CA LEU A 141 -6.46 0.51 -3.02
C LEU A 141 -7.79 0.25 -2.31
N ARG A 142 -7.86 -0.89 -1.60
CA ARG A 142 -9.01 -1.26 -0.79
C ARG A 142 -8.90 -0.57 0.57
N GLU A 143 -9.79 0.38 0.82
CA GLU A 143 -9.82 1.15 2.05
C GLU A 143 -10.62 0.38 3.11
N GLU A 144 -9.94 -0.10 4.15
CA GLU A 144 -10.49 -0.99 5.17
C GLU A 144 -11.35 -0.26 6.21
N ASP A 145 -12.31 0.55 5.77
CA ASP A 145 -13.12 1.43 6.61
C ASP A 145 -13.98 0.68 7.63
N ILE A 146 -14.59 -0.44 7.23
CA ILE A 146 -15.38 -1.28 8.14
C ILE A 146 -14.47 -2.10 9.06
N THR A 147 -13.57 -2.89 8.48
CA THR A 147 -12.72 -3.79 9.26
C THR A 147 -11.88 -3.00 10.25
N GLY A 148 -11.38 -1.84 9.82
CA GLY A 148 -10.69 -0.88 10.66
C GLY A 148 -11.51 -0.39 11.84
N TRP A 149 -12.72 0.13 11.59
CA TRP A 149 -13.59 0.62 12.66
C TRP A 149 -13.91 -0.45 13.69
N PHE A 150 -14.11 -1.68 13.25
CA PHE A 150 -14.33 -2.82 14.14
C PHE A 150 -13.11 -3.13 15.02
N LEU A 151 -11.91 -3.15 14.43
CA LEU A 151 -10.68 -3.55 15.12
C LEU A 151 -10.13 -2.48 16.06
N THR A 152 -10.31 -1.19 15.74
CA THR A 152 -9.71 -0.08 16.50
C THR A 152 -10.66 0.57 17.49
N GLY A 153 -11.96 0.35 17.34
CA GLY A 153 -12.98 0.73 18.31
C GLY A 153 -14.22 1.30 17.62
N THR A 154 -15.40 0.77 17.95
CA THR A 154 -16.65 1.10 17.25
C THR A 154 -17.28 2.43 17.72
N THR A 155 -16.47 3.43 18.09
CA THR A 155 -16.97 4.75 18.50
C THR A 155 -17.15 5.66 17.28
N ARG A 156 -18.00 6.69 17.42
CA ARG A 156 -18.19 7.69 16.36
C ARG A 156 -16.90 8.47 16.06
N GLU A 157 -16.09 8.73 17.08
CA GLU A 157 -14.81 9.42 16.94
C GLU A 157 -13.83 8.63 16.05
N VAL A 158 -13.70 7.32 16.27
CA VAL A 158 -12.84 6.46 15.44
C VAL A 158 -13.34 6.45 14.00
N GLN A 159 -14.66 6.33 13.79
CA GLN A 159 -15.24 6.37 12.45
C GLN A 159 -14.94 7.69 11.73
N GLN A 160 -15.04 8.83 12.42
CA GLN A 160 -14.73 10.15 11.87
C GLN A 160 -13.23 10.32 11.56
N ASN A 161 -12.36 9.75 12.40
CA ASN A 161 -10.93 9.75 12.17
C ASN A 161 -10.55 8.93 10.93
N ILE A 162 -11.12 7.73 10.78
CA ILE A 162 -10.96 6.88 9.59
C ILE A 162 -11.38 7.65 8.34
N GLU A 163 -12.59 8.21 8.35
CA GLU A 163 -13.11 8.94 7.19
C GLU A 163 -12.23 10.13 6.81
N SER A 164 -11.79 10.90 7.80
CA SER A 164 -10.91 12.07 7.58
C SER A 164 -9.55 11.65 7.00
N TYR A 165 -8.97 10.56 7.51
CA TYR A 165 -7.71 10.03 7.01
C TYR A 165 -7.82 9.54 5.57
N LEU A 166 -8.86 8.76 5.25
CA LEU A 166 -9.07 8.20 3.91
C LEU A 166 -9.33 9.31 2.88
N LEU A 167 -10.14 10.33 3.22
CA LEU A 167 -10.34 11.51 2.36
C LEU A 167 -9.04 12.29 2.12
N ALA A 168 -8.18 12.42 3.15
CA ALA A 168 -6.88 13.07 3.01
C ALA A 168 -5.94 12.24 2.10
N PHE A 169 -5.99 10.91 2.19
CA PHE A 169 -5.22 10.02 1.34
C PHE A 169 -5.67 10.07 -0.13
N GLU A 170 -6.98 10.06 -0.40
CA GLU A 170 -7.51 10.24 -1.76
C GLU A 170 -7.12 11.59 -2.36
N LYS A 171 -7.09 12.65 -1.54
CA LYS A 171 -6.61 13.96 -1.97
C LYS A 171 -5.13 13.90 -2.32
N LEU A 172 -4.31 13.17 -1.55
CA LEU A 172 -2.89 12.99 -1.84
C LEU A 172 -2.66 12.29 -3.18
N ILE A 173 -3.41 11.23 -3.51
CA ILE A 173 -3.36 10.56 -4.82
C ILE A 173 -3.56 11.56 -5.96
N ARG A 174 -4.56 12.43 -5.85
CA ARG A 174 -4.89 13.46 -6.85
C ARG A 174 -3.80 14.54 -6.95
N VAL A 175 -3.26 14.98 -5.82
CA VAL A 175 -2.14 15.96 -5.79
C VAL A 175 -0.90 15.39 -6.48
N LEU A 176 -0.62 14.10 -6.29
CA LEU A 176 0.48 13.39 -6.95
C LEU A 176 0.17 13.00 -8.40
N LYS A 177 -1.07 13.21 -8.87
CA LYS A 177 -1.57 12.86 -10.22
C LYS A 177 -1.44 11.37 -10.53
N TYR A 178 -1.76 10.52 -9.56
CA TYR A 178 -1.75 9.07 -9.72
C TYR A 178 -3.14 8.47 -9.94
N ASP A 179 -4.18 9.30 -10.01
CA ASP A 179 -5.58 8.92 -10.20
C ASP A 179 -5.88 8.25 -11.55
N ASN A 180 -4.95 8.30 -12.50
CA ASN A 180 -5.05 7.61 -13.78
C ASN A 180 -4.70 6.11 -13.71
N PHE A 181 -4.00 5.66 -12.66
CA PHE A 181 -3.65 4.24 -12.49
C PHE A 181 -3.83 3.72 -11.06
N ILE A 182 -4.17 4.60 -10.10
CA ILE A 182 -4.53 4.24 -8.74
C ILE A 182 -5.98 4.67 -8.51
N SER A 183 -6.84 3.72 -8.16
CA SER A 183 -8.22 3.97 -7.75
C SER A 183 -8.43 3.49 -6.32
N THR A 184 -9.22 4.20 -5.54
CA THR A 184 -9.63 3.75 -4.20
C THR A 184 -11.03 3.17 -4.24
N PHE A 185 -11.32 2.23 -3.35
CA PHE A 185 -12.68 1.80 -3.07
C PHE A 185 -12.81 1.38 -1.61
N ARG A 186 -13.96 1.69 -1.00
CA ARG A 186 -14.28 1.36 0.39
C ARG A 186 -14.74 -0.09 0.51
N GLU A 187 -14.38 -0.76 1.60
CA GLU A 187 -14.99 -2.04 1.96
C GLU A 187 -16.51 -1.92 2.12
N SER A 188 -16.98 -0.80 2.68
CA SER A 188 -18.40 -0.49 2.81
C SER A 188 -19.17 -0.39 1.50
N HIS A 189 -18.49 -0.25 0.35
CA HIS A 189 -19.14 -0.32 -0.96
C HIS A 189 -19.34 -1.75 -1.45
N LEU A 190 -18.63 -2.73 -0.88
CA LEU A 190 -18.68 -4.14 -1.29
C LEU A 190 -19.50 -4.99 -0.33
N VAL A 191 -19.46 -4.68 0.97
CA VAL A 191 -20.02 -5.51 2.03
C VAL A 191 -20.64 -4.63 3.10
N ASN A 192 -21.79 -5.04 3.65
CA ASN A 192 -22.39 -4.30 4.76
C ASN A 192 -21.71 -4.66 6.09
N TYR A 193 -21.73 -3.71 7.03
CA TYR A 193 -21.25 -3.94 8.40
C TYR A 193 -21.86 -5.18 9.06
N VAL A 194 -23.16 -5.41 8.84
CA VAL A 194 -23.89 -6.56 9.41
C VAL A 194 -23.35 -7.89 8.88
N ASP A 195 -22.94 -7.94 7.61
CA ASP A 195 -22.38 -9.14 6.98
C ASP A 195 -20.99 -9.45 7.54
N ILE A 196 -20.18 -8.41 7.79
CA ILE A 196 -18.88 -8.56 8.45
C ILE A 196 -19.05 -9.06 9.88
N LEU A 197 -20.01 -8.53 10.64
CA LEU A 197 -20.32 -9.05 11.98
C LEU A 197 -20.80 -10.50 11.96
N ALA A 198 -21.56 -10.90 10.95
CA ALA A 198 -22.01 -12.27 10.78
C ALA A 198 -20.83 -13.21 10.49
N LEU A 199 -19.92 -12.82 9.59
CA LEU A 199 -18.69 -13.57 9.31
C LEU A 199 -17.83 -13.70 10.57
N ILE A 200 -17.64 -12.62 11.33
CA ILE A 200 -16.88 -12.67 12.58
C ILE A 200 -17.50 -13.68 13.55
N LYS A 201 -18.83 -13.71 13.72
CA LYS A 201 -19.47 -14.71 14.59
C LYS A 201 -19.19 -16.14 14.14
N VAL A 202 -19.19 -16.41 12.84
CA VAL A 202 -18.88 -17.73 12.28
C VAL A 202 -17.41 -18.11 12.52
N TYR A 203 -16.48 -17.18 12.35
CA TYR A 203 -15.05 -17.45 12.45
C TYR A 203 -14.43 -17.24 13.84
N ARG A 204 -15.17 -16.67 14.80
CA ARG A 204 -14.66 -16.36 16.15
C ARG A 204 -14.20 -17.60 16.91
N GLU A 205 -14.98 -18.66 16.89
CA GLU A 205 -14.67 -19.90 17.62
C GLU A 205 -13.47 -20.64 17.01
N PRO A 206 -13.39 -20.85 15.68
CA PRO A 206 -12.18 -21.39 15.05
C PRO A 206 -10.91 -20.58 15.33
N MET A 207 -10.99 -19.24 15.27
CA MET A 207 -9.83 -18.37 15.55
C MET A 207 -9.38 -18.46 17.02
N ARG A 208 -10.33 -18.55 17.97
CA ARG A 208 -10.00 -18.75 19.39
C ARG A 208 -9.32 -20.08 19.65
N ASN A 209 -9.81 -21.15 19.05
CA ASN A 209 -9.21 -22.48 19.20
C ASN A 209 -7.78 -22.49 18.62
N TYR A 210 -7.58 -21.88 17.46
CA TYR A 210 -6.24 -21.77 16.86
C TYR A 210 -5.23 -21.03 17.75
N ILE A 211 -5.65 -19.95 18.42
CA ILE A 211 -4.78 -19.17 19.31
C ILE A 211 -4.45 -19.92 20.60
N ASN A 212 -5.41 -20.68 21.15
CA ASN A 212 -5.23 -21.39 22.42
C ASN A 212 -4.52 -22.75 22.27
N ASP A 213 -4.51 -23.31 21.06
CA ASP A 213 -3.81 -24.56 20.72
C ASP A 213 -2.35 -24.33 20.23
N SER A 214 -1.87 -23.08 20.24
CA SER A 214 -0.50 -22.66 19.89
C SER A 214 0.36 -22.41 21.13
#